data_AF-A0A445MQY3-F1
#
_entry.id   AF-A0A445MQY3-F1
#
_cell.length_a   1.000
_cell.length_b   1.000
_cell.length_c   1.000
_cell.angle_alpha   90.00
_cell.angle_beta   90.00
_cell.angle_gamma   90.00
#
_symmetry.space_group_name_H-M   'P 1'
#
loop_
_entity.id
_entity.type
_entity.pdbx_description
1 polymer ?
#
loop_
_entity_poly.entity_id
_entity_poly.type
_entity_poly.pdbx_seq_one_letter_code
_entity_poly.pdbx_strand_id
1 'polypeptide(L)' 'MHITHLDQRFGSIAVRKGYITAEQLVEAITLQVKENVEGNKHRLIGAILHEKGFMTADQINDVLKTIIEM' A
#
# COMPACT_ATOMS: atom_id res chain seq x y z
N MET A 1 7.93 -14.59 -3.97
CA MET A 1 7.50 -13.32 -3.35
C MET A 1 7.31 -12.31 -4.47
N HIS A 2 6.08 -12.13 -4.98
CA HIS A 2 5.81 -11.09 -5.97
C HIS A 2 5.01 -9.99 -5.29
N ILE A 3 5.68 -8.91 -4.87
CA ILE A 3 5.00 -7.62 -4.76
C ILE A 3 4.53 -7.30 -6.17
N THR A 4 3.24 -7.14 -6.37
CA THR A 4 2.72 -6.88 -7.72
C THR A 4 3.21 -5.51 -8.19
N HIS A 5 3.36 -5.31 -9.51
CA HIS A 5 3.68 -3.96 -10.03
C HIS A 5 2.67 -2.90 -9.57
N LEU A 6 1.43 -3.32 -9.27
CA LEU A 6 0.38 -2.46 -8.74
C LEU A 6 0.72 -1.95 -7.33
N ASP A 7 1.19 -2.83 -6.44
CA ASP A 7 1.58 -2.45 -5.06
C ASP A 7 2.75 -1.45 -5.06
N GLN A 8 3.73 -1.65 -5.95
CA GLN A 8 4.86 -0.72 -6.11
C GLN A 8 4.41 0.66 -6.59
N ARG A 9 3.55 0.71 -7.63
CA ARG A 9 2.99 1.96 -8.13
C ARG A 9 2.15 2.66 -7.07
N PHE A 10 1.31 1.91 -6.36
CA PHE A 10 0.49 2.43 -5.27
C PHE A 10 1.35 3.09 -4.19
N GLY A 11 2.34 2.36 -3.66
CA GLY A 11 3.23 2.88 -2.63
C GLY A 11 4.00 4.12 -3.07
N SER A 12 4.56 4.13 -4.28
CA SER A 12 5.28 5.27 -4.82
C SER A 12 4.39 6.52 -4.97
N ILE A 13 3.15 6.35 -5.44
CA ILE A 13 2.20 7.46 -5.57
C ILE A 13 1.79 7.98 -4.19
N ALA A 14 1.51 7.10 -3.24
CA ALA A 14 1.11 7.47 -1.88
C ALA A 14 2.19 8.30 -1.16
N VAL A 15 3.46 7.91 -1.31
CA VAL A 15 4.61 8.69 -0.80
C VAL A 15 4.74 10.02 -1.53
N ARG A 16 4.66 10.04 -2.87
CA ARG A 16 4.78 11.28 -3.67
C ARG A 16 3.68 12.28 -3.35
N LYS A 17 2.47 11.82 -3.03
CA LYS A 17 1.35 12.67 -2.61
C LYS A 17 1.45 13.13 -1.14
N GLY A 18 2.42 12.63 -0.38
CA GLY A 18 2.62 12.99 1.03
C GLY A 18 1.59 12.37 1.98
N TYR A 19 0.85 11.33 1.55
CA TYR A 19 -0.12 10.66 2.41
C TYR A 19 0.55 9.74 3.42
N ILE A 20 1.69 9.17 3.06
CA ILE A 20 2.51 8.32 3.93
C ILE A 20 3.99 8.67 3.77
N THR A 21 4.80 8.30 4.76
CA THR A 21 6.26 8.37 4.68
C THR A 21 6.85 7.11 4.04
N ALA A 22 8.13 7.16 3.66
CA ALA A 22 8.84 5.98 3.15
C ALA A 22 8.93 4.88 4.22
N GLU A 23 9.09 5.25 5.48
CA GLU A 23 9.15 4.32 6.62
C GLU A 23 7.81 3.61 6.81
N GLN A 24 6.70 4.34 6.74
CA GLN A 24 5.35 3.77 6.82
C GLN A 24 5.07 2.82 5.64
N LEU A 25 5.57 3.14 4.45
CA LEU A 25 5.48 2.26 3.29
C LEU A 25 6.29 0.96 3.52
N VAL A 26 7.52 1.06 4.01
CA VAL A 26 8.37 -0.10 4.32
C VAL A 26 7.68 -0.99 5.36
N GLU A 27 7.13 -0.40 6.43
CA GLU A 27 6.40 -1.13 7.46
C GLU A 27 5.22 -1.92 6.90
N ALA A 28 4.42 -1.30 6.02
CA ALA A 28 3.29 -1.96 5.38
C ALA A 28 3.72 -3.11 4.45
N ILE A 29 4.80 -2.93 3.69
CA ILE A 29 5.37 -3.99 2.82
C ILE A 29 5.88 -5.15 3.67
N THR A 30 6.60 -4.88 4.76
CA THR A 30 7.12 -5.92 5.66
C THR A 30 5.98 -6.75 6.25
N LEU A 31 4.90 -6.10 6.69
CA LEU A 31 3.72 -6.81 7.18
C LEU A 31 3.04 -7.64 6.08
N GLN A 32 2.84 -7.06 4.89
CA GLN A 32 2.25 -7.76 3.75
C GLN A 32 3.05 -9.02 3.38
N VAL A 33 4.38 -8.92 3.34
CA VAL A 33 5.28 -10.04 3.06
C VAL A 33 5.20 -11.10 4.15
N LYS A 34 5.22 -10.70 5.42
CA LYS A 34 5.12 -11.63 6.56
C LYS A 34 3.81 -12.42 6.50
N GLU A 35 2.68 -11.74 6.33
CA GLU A 35 1.35 -12.37 6.24
C GLU A 35 1.21 -13.29 5.01
N ASN A 36 1.86 -12.95 3.89
CA ASN A 36 1.89 -13.78 2.69
C ASN A 36 2.69 -15.09 2.89
N VAL A 37 3.77 -15.05 3.67
CA VAL A 37 4.60 -16.23 3.97
C VAL A 37 3.94 -17.12 5.02
N GLU A 38 3.24 -16.54 5.99
CA GLU A 38 2.55 -17.27 7.08
C GLU A 38 1.21 -17.91 6.65
N GLY A 39 0.73 -17.59 5.44
CA GLY A 39 -0.09 -18.50 4.65
C GLY A 39 -1.61 -18.45 4.85
N ASN A 40 -2.28 -17.30 4.63
CA ASN A 40 -3.62 -17.30 3.98
C ASN A 40 -4.29 -15.94 3.70
N LYS A 41 -3.60 -14.79 3.72
CA LYS A 41 -4.22 -13.53 3.29
C LYS A 41 -3.30 -12.70 2.43
N HIS A 42 -3.55 -12.72 1.11
CA HIS A 42 -3.03 -11.71 0.20
C HIS A 42 -3.75 -10.39 0.45
N ARG A 43 -3.29 -9.64 1.45
CA ARG A 43 -3.82 -8.30 1.74
C ARG A 43 -3.21 -7.29 0.78
N LEU A 44 -4.06 -6.39 0.28
CA LEU A 44 -3.60 -5.25 -0.50
C LEU A 44 -2.87 -4.26 0.42
N ILE A 45 -1.80 -3.66 -0.06
CA ILE A 45 -1.02 -2.71 0.74
C ILE A 45 -1.85 -1.52 1.22
N GLY A 46 -2.80 -1.04 0.40
CA GLY A 46 -3.74 0.01 0.78
C GLY A 46 -4.61 -0.36 1.99
N ALA A 47 -5.01 -1.63 2.12
CA ALA A 47 -5.79 -2.09 3.27
C ALA A 47 -4.94 -2.11 4.55
N ILE A 48 -3.67 -2.49 4.46
CA ILE A 48 -2.73 -2.46 5.58
C ILE A 48 -2.50 -1.02 6.05
N LEU A 49 -2.27 -0.10 5.12
CA LEU A 49 -2.08 1.33 5.40
C LEU A 49 -3.33 1.95 6.04
N HIS A 50 -4.52 1.54 5.61
CA HIS A 50 -5.78 1.96 6.22
C HIS A 50 -5.92 1.47 7.66
N GLU A 51 -5.72 0.17 7.90
CA GLU A 51 -5.87 -0.42 9.23
C GLU A 51 -4.84 0.11 10.24
N LYS A 52 -3.65 0.50 9.77
CA LYS A 52 -2.63 1.17 10.59
C LYS A 52 -2.93 2.66 10.85
N GLY A 53 -3.97 3.21 10.23
CA GLY A 53 -4.31 4.64 10.32
C GLY A 53 -3.34 5.55 9.57
N PHE A 54 -2.50 5.01 8.68
CA PHE A 54 -1.56 5.79 7.86
C PHE A 54 -2.26 6.45 6.68
N MET A 55 -3.38 5.87 6.22
CA MET A 55 -4.19 6.45 5.15
C MET A 55 -5.68 6.34 5.46
N THR A 56 -6.44 7.34 5.03
CA THR A 56 -7.90 7.31 4.97
C THR A 56 -8.38 6.60 3.70
N ALA A 57 -9.64 6.16 3.70
CA ALA A 57 -10.27 5.59 2.50
C ALA A 57 -10.25 6.56 1.31
N ASP A 58 -10.42 7.87 1.55
CA ASP A 58 -10.39 8.88 0.50
C ASP A 58 -9.00 9.03 -0.14
N GLN A 59 -7.94 9.02 0.68
CA GLN A 59 -6.56 9.02 0.18
C GLN A 59 -6.23 7.77 -0.63
N ILE A 60 -6.75 6.61 -0.22
CA ILE A 60 -6.59 5.36 -0.97
C ILE A 60 -7.29 5.48 -2.33
N ASN A 61 -8.53 5.96 -2.35
CA ASN A 61 -9.28 6.17 -3.59
C ASN A 61 -8.58 7.15 -4.54
N ASP A 62 -8.01 8.23 -4.01
CA ASP A 62 -7.24 9.19 -4.81
C ASP A 62 -5.98 8.57 -5.44
N VAL A 63 -5.24 7.73 -4.69
CA VAL A 63 -4.10 6.98 -5.23
C VAL A 63 -4.55 6.01 -6.32
N LEU A 64 -5.64 5.27 -6.11
CA LEU A 64 -6.17 4.32 -7.09
C LEU A 64 -6.61 5.01 -8.39
N LYS A 65 -7.29 6.16 -8.29
CA LYS A 65 -7.64 6.98 -9.47
C LYS A 65 -6.40 7.39 -10.26
N THR A 66 -5.36 7.85 -9.56
CA THR A 66 -4.08 8.23 -10.17
C THR A 66 -3.44 7.06 -10.96
N ILE A 67 -3.62 5.82 -10.52
CA ILE A 67 -3.08 4.64 -11.24
C ILE A 67 -3.84 4.36 -12.55
N ILE A 68 -5.15 4.56 -12.54
CA ILE A 68 -6.06 4.26 -13.67
C ILE A 68 -5.97 5.35 -14.76
N GLU A 69 -5.71 6.59 -14.37
CA GLU A 69 -5.60 7.75 -15.27
C GLU A 69 -4.21 7.87 -15.94
N MET A 70 -3.27 6.98 -15.60
CA MET A 70 -1.90 6.93 -16.13
C MET A 70 -1.73 5.95 -17.29
#